data_AF-A0A496AKZ6-F1
#
_entry.id   AF-A0A496AKZ6-F1
#
_cell.length_a   1.000
_cell.length_b   1.000
_cell.length_c   1.000
_cell.angle_alpha   90.00
_cell.angle_beta   90.00
_cell.angle_gamma   90.00
#
_symmetry.space_group_name_H-M   'P 1'
#
loop_
_entity.id
_entity.type
_entity.pdbx_description
1 polymer ?
#
loop_
_entity_poly.entity_id
_entity_poly.type
_entity_poly.pdbx_seq_one_letter_code
_entity_poly.pdbx_strand_id
1 'polypeptide(L)' 'MNFPLLLDTGRNLALLFGATDKLEGRFNRITIVIDKSGKIIQIDKDVKPETQGSDLVNFIKSQQTN' A
#
# COMPACT_ATOMS: atom_id res chain seq x y z
N MET A 1 -7.09 11.65 -12.19
CA MET A 1 -7.37 10.55 -11.23
C MET A 1 -8.09 9.45 -12.00
N ASN A 2 -7.35 8.50 -12.57
CA ASN A 2 -7.90 7.44 -13.43
C ASN A 2 -7.60 6.05 -12.83
N PHE A 3 -7.92 5.86 -11.56
CA PHE A 3 -7.73 4.60 -10.85
C PHE A 3 -8.91 4.35 -9.89
N PRO A 4 -9.25 3.07 -9.61
CA PRO A 4 -10.34 2.75 -8.72
C PRO A 4 -10.01 3.11 -7.26
N LEU A 5 -11.00 3.60 -6.53
CA LEU A 5 -10.97 3.72 -5.08
C LEU A 5 -11.82 2.59 -4.49
N LEU A 6 -11.25 1.82 -3.57
CA LEU A 6 -11.93 0.72 -2.92
C LEU A 6 -12.50 1.17 -1.57
N LEU A 7 -13.79 0.90 -1.35
CA LEU A 7 -14.45 1.22 -0.09
C LEU A 7 -14.26 0.06 0.91
N ASP A 8 -13.52 0.30 2.00
CA ASP A 8 -13.29 -0.68 3.08
C ASP A 8 -14.17 -0.38 4.31
N THR A 9 -15.51 -0.41 4.13
CA THR A 9 -16.47 -0.08 5.20
C THR A 9 -16.30 -0.96 6.44
N GLY A 10 -15.96 -2.24 6.25
CA GLY A 10 -15.72 -3.20 7.34
C GLY A 10 -14.31 -3.13 7.94
N ARG A 11 -13.42 -2.29 7.40
CA ARG A 11 -12.01 -2.17 7.82
C ARG A 11 -11.20 -3.45 7.67
N ASN A 12 -11.67 -4.40 6.87
CA ASN A 12 -11.07 -5.73 6.74
C ASN A 12 -9.69 -5.63 6.10
N LEU A 13 -9.54 -4.80 5.08
CA LEU A 13 -8.26 -4.62 4.39
C LEU A 13 -7.28 -3.86 5.28
N ALA A 14 -7.76 -2.81 5.95
CA ALA A 14 -6.93 -2.06 6.86
C ALA A 14 -6.40 -2.90 8.03
N LEU A 15 -7.21 -3.81 8.58
CA LEU A 15 -6.78 -4.77 9.59
C LEU A 15 -5.83 -5.81 9.01
N LEU A 16 -6.20 -6.43 7.89
CA LEU A 16 -5.41 -7.46 7.22
C LEU A 16 -3.98 -7.00 6.94
N PHE A 17 -3.84 -5.77 6.46
CA PHE A 17 -2.57 -5.20 6.05
C PHE A 17 -1.88 -4.38 7.15
N GLY A 18 -2.48 -4.28 8.33
CA GLY A 18 -1.91 -3.56 9.47
C GLY A 18 -1.84 -2.04 9.27
N ALA A 19 -2.73 -1.47 8.45
CA ALA A 19 -2.96 -0.02 8.41
C ALA A 19 -3.59 0.48 9.71
N THR A 20 -4.26 -0.41 10.45
CA THR A 20 -4.74 -0.17 11.80
C THR A 20 -4.64 -1.45 12.61
N ASP A 21 -4.51 -1.33 13.92
CA ASP A 21 -4.37 -2.43 14.88
C ASP A 21 -5.71 -2.86 15.50
N LYS A 22 -6.78 -2.08 15.29
CA LYS A 22 -8.10 -2.33 15.87
C LYS A 22 -9.22 -1.74 15.01
N LEU A 23 -10.43 -2.27 15.18
CA LEU A 23 -11.63 -1.79 14.47
C LEU A 23 -11.91 -0.32 14.75
N GLU A 24 -11.68 0.12 15.98
CA GLU A 24 -11.86 1.51 16.40
C GLU A 24 -10.50 2.22 16.50
N GLY A 25 -10.02 2.68 15.35
CA GLY A 25 -8.70 3.32 15.22
C GLY A 25 -8.61 4.25 14.02
N ARG A 26 -7.60 5.13 14.06
CA ARG A 26 -7.18 5.88 12.86
C ARG A 26 -6.38 4.95 11.96
N PHE A 27 -6.47 5.18 10.66
CA PHE A 27 -5.60 4.51 9.69
C PHE A 27 -4.24 5.20 9.67
N ASN A 28 -3.19 4.38 9.76
CA ASN A 28 -1.85 4.76 9.37
C ASN A 28 -1.75 4.67 7.85
N ARG A 29 -1.04 5.62 7.24
CA ARG A 29 -0.80 5.60 5.81
C ARG A 29 0.20 4.50 5.49
N ILE A 30 -0.20 3.56 4.66
CA ILE A 30 0.66 2.46 4.19
C ILE A 30 0.55 2.32 2.67
N THR A 31 1.60 1.82 2.04
CA THR A 31 1.59 1.40 0.64
C THR A 31 2.00 -0.07 0.56
N ILE A 32 1.28 -0.84 -0.25
CA ILE A 32 1.55 -2.27 -0.44
C ILE A 32 1.70 -2.51 -1.93
N VAL A 33 2.76 -3.22 -2.30
CA VAL A 33 2.98 -3.63 -3.68
C VAL A 33 2.83 -5.14 -3.77
N ILE A 34 1.92 -5.56 -4.65
CA ILE A 34 1.62 -6.97 -4.91
C ILE A 34 2.03 -7.25 -6.36
N ASP A 35 2.83 -8.28 -6.57
CA ASP A 35 3.26 -8.69 -7.91
C ASP A 35 2.16 -9.41 -8.69
N LYS A 36 2.43 -9.73 -9.96
CA LYS A 36 1.47 -10.42 -10.84
C LYS A 36 1.14 -11.85 -10.39
N SER A 37 1.94 -12.44 -9.51
CA SER A 37 1.67 -13.76 -8.92
C SER A 37 0.83 -13.68 -7.64
N GLY A 38 0.49 -12.48 -7.18
CA GLY A 38 -0.26 -12.24 -5.95
C GLY A 38 0.62 -12.18 -4.70
N LYS A 39 1.95 -12.15 -4.83
CA LYS A 39 2.86 -12.03 -3.69
C LYS A 39 3.05 -10.58 -3.30
N ILE A 40 3.04 -10.31 -2.00
CA ILE A 40 3.45 -9.02 -1.45
C ILE A 40 4.97 -8.91 -1.59
N ILE A 41 5.44 -7.94 -2.37
CA ILE A 41 6.87 -7.69 -2.60
C ILE A 41 7.38 -6.45 -1.87
N GLN A 42 6.47 -5.60 -1.37
CA GLN A 42 6.81 -4.46 -0.51
C GLN A 42 5.63 -4.10 0.40
N ILE A 43 5.96 -3.76 1.65
CA ILE A 43 5.07 -3.06 2.58
C ILE A 43 5.83 -1.83 3.08
N ASP A 44 5.35 -0.65 2.70
CA ASP A 44 5.85 0.63 3.20
C ASP A 44 4.89 1.19 4.24
N LYS A 45 5.38 1.39 5.46
CA LYS A 45 4.62 1.91 6.61
C LYS A 45 5.02 3.35 6.98
N ASP A 46 6.05 3.92 6.36
CA ASP A 46 6.53 5.28 6.62
C ASP A 46 6.36 6.14 5.37
N VAL A 47 5.14 6.12 4.84
CA VAL A 47 4.82 6.76 3.57
C VAL A 47 4.94 8.27 3.71
N LYS A 48 5.86 8.87 2.95
CA LYS A 48 6.01 10.32 2.78
C LYS A 48 5.11 10.81 1.64
N PRO A 49 4.00 11.51 1.92
CA PRO A 49 3.03 11.92 0.90
C PRO A 49 3.65 12.68 -0.29
N GLU A 50 4.70 13.44 -0.03
CA GLU A 50 5.35 14.34 -0.98
C GLU A 50 6.16 13.58 -2.04
N THR A 51 6.72 12.41 -1.68
CA THR A 51 7.61 11.63 -2.55
C THR A 51 7.04 10.26 -2.94
N GLN A 52 5.94 9.83 -2.33
CA GLN A 52 5.39 8.47 -2.51
C GLN A 52 5.23 8.05 -3.97
N GLY A 53 4.77 8.95 -4.84
CA GLY A 53 4.60 8.65 -6.26
C GLY A 53 5.93 8.29 -6.96
N SER A 54 6.98 9.08 -6.74
CA SER A 54 8.31 8.81 -7.30
C SER A 54 8.96 7.58 -6.67
N ASP A 55 8.78 7.39 -5.36
CA ASP A 55 9.35 6.26 -4.62
C ASP A 55 8.79 4.93 -5.16
N LEU A 56 7.48 4.87 -5.39
CA LEU A 56 6.81 3.70 -5.96
C LEU A 56 7.28 3.41 -7.39
N VAL A 57 7.40 4.43 -8.24
CA VAL A 57 7.89 4.25 -9.63
C VAL A 57 9.33 3.72 -9.64
N ASN A 58 10.20 4.28 -8.79
CA ASN A 58 11.59 3.84 -8.68
C ASN A 58 11.69 2.40 -8.17
N PHE A 59 10.88 2.03 -7.19
CA PHE A 59 10.78 0.66 -6.72
C PHE A 59 10.34 -0.29 -7.84
N ILE A 60 9.24 0.00 -8.54
CA ILE A 60 8.73 -0.89 -9.59
C ILE A 60 9.78 -1.09 -10.70
N LYS A 61 10.53 -0.03 -11.07
CA LYS A 61 11.61 -0.13 -12.05
C LYS A 61 12.76 -1.04 -11.57
N SER A 62 13.14 -0.97 -10.29
CA SER A 62 14.22 -1.82 -9.76
C SER A 62 13.88 -3.31 -9.77
N GLN A 63 12.58 -3.65 -9.73
CA GLN A 63 12.10 -5.04 -9.81
C GLN A 63 12.06 -5.60 -11.24
N GLN A 64 12.12 -4.76 -12.28
CA GLN A 64 12.10 -5.20 -13.69
C GLN A 64 13.47 -5.53 -14.25
N THR A 65 14.54 -5.13 -13.55
CA THR A 65 15.94 -5.36 -13.93
C THR A 65 16.51 -6.71 -13.45
N ASN A 66 15.67 -7.57 -12.85
CA ASN A 66 16.03 -8.92 -12.40
C ASN A 66 15.29 -9.99 -13.19
#